data_AF-A0A2M8BYT5-F1
#
_entry.id   AF-A0A2M8BYT5-F1
#
_cell.length_a   1.000
_cell.length_b   1.000
_cell.length_c   1.000
_cell.angle_alpha   90.00
_cell.angle_beta   90.00
_cell.angle_gamma   90.00
#
_symmetry.space_group_name_H-M   'P 1'
#
loop_
_entity.id
_entity.type
_entity.pdbx_description
1 polymer ?
#
loop_
_entity_poly.entity_id
_entity_poly.type
_entity_poly.pdbx_seq_one_letter_code
_entity_poly.pdbx_strand_id
1 'polypeptide(L)'
;MFPSKKSAKKEEKFLKPGAIPGLVQKHLVAERKMEPDLVPLLKAVVRKSTTEETAFNIRVFDESEALAKKVQVKDYTSLDERPDLIIYEGWFDERSKEVKLEEKKRVSSETTIFSEAEIRQKIEAMREPGSTVFFYMDRGGAHGGPLGMGAAVVELNPNYPGKKQKRYNVYIADVVEMQPVGKGQKLWDSDKPKEIARWIKEAHHKRIY
;
A
#
# COMPACT_ATOMS: atom_id res chain seq x y z
N MET A 1 14.32 58.21 -8.84
CA MET A 1 13.67 57.18 -8.00
C MET A 1 12.79 56.33 -8.90
N PHE A 2 13.21 55.12 -9.25
CA PHE A 2 12.34 54.10 -9.84
C PHE A 2 12.63 52.79 -9.10
N PRO A 3 11.71 52.25 -8.30
CA PRO A 3 11.93 50.93 -7.71
C PRO A 3 11.55 49.87 -8.75
N SER A 4 12.55 49.10 -9.18
CA SER A 4 12.38 47.89 -9.97
C SER A 4 11.45 46.92 -9.24
N LYS A 5 10.32 46.57 -9.87
CA LYS A 5 9.44 45.48 -9.41
C LYS A 5 10.23 44.17 -9.42
N LYS A 6 10.58 43.66 -8.24
CA LYS A 6 10.94 42.25 -8.06
C LYS A 6 9.75 41.41 -8.48
N SER A 7 9.88 40.67 -9.57
CA SER A 7 8.96 39.61 -9.98
C SER A 7 8.95 38.54 -8.89
N ALA A 8 7.92 38.57 -8.04
CA ALA A 8 7.64 37.48 -7.12
C ALA A 8 7.37 36.22 -7.93
N LYS A 9 8.28 35.24 -7.85
CA LYS A 9 8.03 33.87 -8.29
C LYS A 9 6.79 33.41 -7.52
N LYS A 10 5.66 33.30 -8.20
CA LYS A 10 4.42 32.79 -7.65
C LYS A 10 4.71 31.34 -7.27
N GLU A 11 4.93 31.06 -5.99
CA GLU A 11 5.06 29.69 -5.49
C GLU A 11 3.82 28.93 -5.96
N GLU A 12 4.04 27.99 -6.86
CA GLU A 12 2.99 27.16 -7.41
C GLU A 12 2.46 26.32 -6.24
N LYS A 13 1.26 26.65 -5.75
CA LYS A 13 0.64 25.89 -4.66
C LYS A 13 0.29 24.51 -5.18
N PHE A 14 1.16 23.55 -4.90
CA PHE A 14 0.88 22.16 -5.20
C PHE A 14 -0.24 21.64 -4.30
N LEU A 15 -1.16 20.89 -4.90
CA LEU A 15 -2.22 20.22 -4.14
C LEU A 15 -1.61 19.02 -3.42
N LYS A 16 -1.94 18.90 -2.13
CA LYS A 16 -1.59 17.72 -1.32
C LYS A 16 -2.27 16.47 -1.89
N PRO A 17 -1.75 15.27 -1.62
CA PRO A 17 -2.43 14.04 -1.99
C PRO A 17 -3.83 13.99 -1.40
N GLY A 18 -4.79 13.53 -2.18
CA GLY A 18 -6.18 13.46 -1.80
C GLY A 18 -6.90 12.28 -2.45
N ALA A 19 -8.23 12.25 -2.30
CA ALA A 19 -9.06 11.30 -3.02
C ALA A 19 -8.94 11.53 -4.53
N ILE A 20 -9.09 10.47 -5.32
CA ILE A 20 -9.14 10.55 -6.78
C ILE A 20 -10.34 11.42 -7.18
N PRO A 21 -10.23 12.38 -8.13
CA PRO A 21 -11.37 13.17 -8.60
C PRO A 21 -12.51 12.28 -9.13
N GLY A 22 -13.76 12.64 -8.85
CA GLY A 22 -14.92 11.79 -9.13
C GLY A 22 -15.09 11.40 -10.60
N LEU A 23 -14.70 12.28 -11.53
CA LEU A 23 -14.66 11.96 -12.97
C LEU A 23 -13.68 10.83 -13.26
N VAL A 24 -12.48 10.90 -12.68
CA VAL A 24 -11.43 9.89 -12.84
C VAL A 24 -11.81 8.58 -12.16
N GLN A 25 -12.44 8.61 -10.97
CA GLN A 25 -12.95 7.40 -10.32
C GLN A 25 -13.90 6.61 -11.23
N LYS A 26 -14.86 7.30 -11.86
CA LYS A 26 -15.82 6.68 -12.79
C LYS A 26 -15.13 6.06 -14.00
N HIS A 27 -14.14 6.76 -14.58
CA HIS A 27 -13.36 6.25 -15.70
C HIS A 27 -12.55 4.98 -15.32
N LEU A 28 -11.92 4.97 -14.15
CA LEU A 28 -11.17 3.80 -13.65
C LEU A 28 -12.07 2.55 -13.54
N VAL A 29 -13.29 2.71 -13.00
CA VAL A 29 -14.23 1.59 -12.88
C VAL A 29 -14.81 1.17 -14.24
N ALA A 30 -15.30 2.13 -15.01
CA ALA A 30 -16.04 1.83 -16.25
C ALA A 30 -15.14 1.34 -17.38
N GLU A 31 -14.01 2.02 -17.59
CA GLU A 31 -13.13 1.80 -18.75
C GLU A 31 -11.91 0.96 -18.40
N ARG A 32 -11.30 1.18 -17.23
CA ARG A 32 -10.13 0.41 -16.79
C ARG A 32 -10.46 -0.85 -15.99
N LYS A 33 -11.76 -1.10 -15.75
CA LYS A 33 -12.27 -2.28 -15.01
C LYS A 33 -11.63 -2.45 -13.63
N MET A 34 -11.23 -1.35 -12.99
CA MET A 34 -10.77 -1.36 -11.62
C MET A 34 -11.92 -1.79 -10.70
N GLU A 35 -11.63 -2.64 -9.72
CA GLU A 35 -12.60 -3.00 -8.69
C GLU A 35 -13.07 -1.74 -7.95
N PRO A 36 -14.38 -1.48 -7.83
CA PRO A 36 -14.90 -0.28 -7.17
C PRO A 36 -14.36 -0.08 -5.74
N ASP A 37 -14.17 -1.18 -5.01
CA ASP A 37 -13.68 -1.17 -3.62
C ASP A 37 -12.19 -0.76 -3.51
N LEU A 38 -11.42 -0.80 -4.60
CA LEU A 38 -10.02 -0.36 -4.61
C LEU A 38 -9.88 1.14 -4.78
N VAL A 39 -10.78 1.77 -5.53
CA VAL A 39 -10.74 3.21 -5.83
C VAL A 39 -10.62 4.09 -4.56
N PRO A 40 -11.41 3.88 -3.49
CA PRO A 40 -11.30 4.71 -2.28
C PRO A 40 -9.99 4.52 -1.51
N LEU A 41 -9.29 3.40 -1.71
CA LEU A 41 -8.03 3.07 -1.03
C LEU A 41 -6.82 3.77 -1.66
N LEU A 42 -6.97 4.23 -2.90
CA LEU A 42 -5.93 4.91 -3.66
C LEU A 42 -5.97 6.42 -3.43
N LYS A 43 -4.81 7.06 -3.62
CA LYS A 43 -4.65 8.52 -3.56
C LYS A 43 -4.29 9.07 -4.93
N ALA A 44 -4.59 10.34 -5.12
CA ALA A 44 -4.17 11.11 -6.27
C ALA A 44 -3.42 12.37 -5.87
N VAL A 45 -2.41 12.72 -6.66
CA VAL A 45 -1.81 14.05 -6.68
C VAL A 45 -2.14 14.71 -8.00
N VAL A 46 -2.50 15.99 -7.94
CA VAL A 46 -3.01 16.75 -9.09
C VAL A 46 -2.28 18.08 -9.18
N ARG A 47 -1.97 18.51 -10.40
CA ARG A 47 -1.52 19.87 -10.71
C ARG A 47 -2.23 20.39 -11.95
N LYS A 48 -2.30 21.72 -12.10
CA LYS A 48 -2.78 22.32 -13.34
C LYS A 48 -1.89 21.88 -14.51
N SER A 49 -2.51 21.64 -15.66
CA SER A 49 -1.74 21.39 -16.87
C SER A 49 -0.99 22.66 -17.29
N THR A 50 0.22 22.48 -17.80
CA THR A 50 1.01 23.55 -18.40
C THR A 50 0.69 23.75 -19.88
N THR A 51 -0.03 22.80 -20.50
CA THR A 51 -0.34 22.80 -21.94
C THR A 51 -1.78 23.15 -22.25
N GLU A 52 -2.70 22.89 -21.33
CA GLU A 52 -4.14 23.11 -21.51
C GLU A 52 -4.71 23.89 -20.33
N GLU A 53 -5.42 24.99 -20.61
CA GLU A 53 -5.84 25.96 -19.59
C GLU A 53 -6.83 25.37 -18.55
N THR A 54 -7.64 24.40 -18.97
CA THR A 54 -8.70 23.79 -18.16
C THR A 54 -8.39 22.36 -17.69
N ALA A 55 -7.31 21.76 -18.18
CA ALA A 55 -6.94 20.39 -17.83
C ALA A 55 -6.04 20.32 -16.59
N PHE A 56 -6.09 19.17 -15.94
CA PHE A 56 -5.26 18.83 -14.79
C PHE A 56 -4.47 17.57 -15.07
N ASN A 57 -3.17 17.61 -14.74
CA ASN A 57 -2.34 16.41 -14.72
C ASN A 57 -2.56 15.67 -13.40
N ILE A 58 -2.68 14.35 -13.48
CA ILE A 58 -2.95 13.46 -12.34
C ILE A 58 -1.99 12.27 -12.31
N ARG A 59 -1.60 11.88 -11.09
CA ARG A 59 -0.96 10.59 -10.80
C ARG A 59 -1.70 9.90 -9.67
N VAL A 60 -2.00 8.62 -9.85
CA VAL A 60 -2.68 7.76 -8.88
C VAL A 60 -1.68 6.78 -8.28
N PHE A 61 -1.72 6.60 -6.96
CA PHE A 61 -0.80 5.72 -6.22
C PHE A 61 -1.48 5.09 -5.00
N ASP A 62 -0.89 4.01 -4.45
CA ASP A 62 -1.27 3.44 -3.15
C ASP A 62 -0.39 4.04 -2.05
N GLU A 63 -1.01 4.76 -1.12
CA GLU A 63 -0.29 5.43 -0.02
C GLU A 63 0.41 4.44 0.90
N SER A 64 -0.17 3.26 1.14
CA SER A 64 0.48 2.26 1.97
C SER A 64 1.72 1.66 1.30
N GLU A 65 1.74 1.51 -0.03
CA GLU A 65 2.96 1.11 -0.74
C GLU A 65 4.04 2.18 -0.65
N ALA A 66 3.67 3.46 -0.81
CA ALA A 66 4.60 4.57 -0.64
C ALA A 66 5.23 4.57 0.77
N LEU A 67 4.41 4.40 1.81
CA LEU A 67 4.87 4.30 3.20
C LEU A 67 5.78 3.09 3.44
N ALA A 68 5.46 1.93 2.87
CA ALA A 68 6.30 0.72 2.95
C ALA A 68 7.69 0.96 2.33
N LYS A 69 7.74 1.70 1.21
CA LYS A 69 8.98 2.11 0.54
C LYS A 69 9.62 3.38 1.15
N LYS A 70 9.13 3.84 2.31
CA LYS A 70 9.61 5.03 3.04
C LYS A 70 9.56 6.32 2.22
N VAL A 71 8.58 6.43 1.33
CA VAL A 71 8.32 7.61 0.52
C VAL A 71 7.15 8.38 1.09
N GLN A 72 7.37 9.65 1.39
CA GLN A 72 6.31 10.58 1.68
C GLN A 72 5.92 11.34 0.40
N VAL A 73 4.76 11.04 -0.16
CA VAL A 73 4.21 11.79 -1.29
C VAL A 73 3.60 13.09 -0.75
N LYS A 74 4.13 14.25 -1.15
CA LYS A 74 3.67 15.57 -0.69
C LYS A 74 2.87 16.33 -1.75
N ASP A 75 3.17 16.05 -3.01
CA ASP A 75 2.63 16.72 -4.18
C ASP A 75 2.88 15.90 -5.45
N TYR A 76 2.49 16.45 -6.59
CA TYR A 76 2.66 15.85 -7.91
C TYR A 76 4.13 15.47 -8.21
N THR A 77 5.08 16.34 -7.87
CA THR A 77 6.51 16.16 -8.18
C THR A 77 7.21 15.13 -7.29
N SER A 78 6.62 14.80 -6.13
CA SER A 78 7.13 13.76 -5.23
C SER A 78 7.27 12.38 -5.90
N LEU A 79 6.56 12.16 -7.02
CA LEU A 79 6.59 10.92 -7.79
C LEU A 79 7.52 10.97 -9.01
N ASP A 80 8.17 12.10 -9.32
CA ASP A 80 9.07 12.22 -10.48
C ASP A 80 10.28 11.27 -10.35
N GLU A 81 10.83 11.14 -9.16
CA GLU A 81 11.93 10.23 -8.86
C GLU A 81 11.45 8.82 -8.50
N ARG A 82 10.14 8.62 -8.35
CA ARG A 82 9.50 7.37 -7.90
C ARG A 82 8.38 6.91 -8.84
N PRO A 83 8.67 6.75 -10.15
CA PRO A 83 7.67 6.28 -11.11
C PRO A 83 7.17 4.86 -10.79
N ASP A 84 7.93 4.09 -10.01
CA ASP A 84 7.56 2.75 -9.51
C ASP A 84 6.31 2.74 -8.61
N LEU A 85 5.95 3.88 -8.03
CA LEU A 85 4.76 4.06 -7.19
C LEU A 85 3.51 4.48 -7.98
N ILE A 86 3.68 4.85 -9.25
CA ILE A 86 2.58 5.33 -10.08
C ILE A 86 1.79 4.13 -10.61
N ILE A 87 0.49 4.11 -10.31
CA ILE A 87 -0.46 3.13 -10.83
C ILE A 87 -1.00 3.62 -12.17
N TYR A 88 -1.51 4.85 -12.18
CA TYR A 88 -1.98 5.55 -13.38
C TYR A 88 -1.38 6.95 -13.43
N GLU A 89 -1.08 7.41 -14.64
CA GLU A 89 -0.67 8.79 -14.92
C GLU A 89 -1.40 9.30 -16.15
N GLY A 90 -1.71 10.60 -16.16
CA GLY A 90 -2.27 11.25 -17.33
C GLY A 90 -2.93 12.57 -16.97
N TRP A 91 -4.05 12.87 -17.63
CA TRP A 91 -4.76 14.12 -17.44
C TRP A 91 -6.28 13.94 -17.51
N PHE A 92 -6.99 14.93 -16.96
CA PHE A 92 -8.43 15.05 -17.08
C PHE A 92 -8.85 16.51 -17.20
N ASP A 93 -10.00 16.75 -17.83
CA ASP A 93 -10.62 18.06 -17.94
C ASP A 93 -12.09 17.96 -17.46
N GLU A 94 -12.43 18.73 -16.43
CA GLU A 94 -13.77 18.68 -15.83
C GLU A 94 -14.86 19.29 -16.72
N ARG A 95 -14.49 20.22 -17.61
CA ARG A 95 -15.41 20.89 -18.52
C ARG A 95 -15.77 20.01 -19.70
N SER A 96 -14.78 19.40 -20.36
CA SER A 96 -15.03 18.47 -21.47
C SER A 96 -15.45 17.09 -21.00
N LYS A 97 -15.22 16.77 -19.71
CA LYS A 97 -15.37 15.44 -19.10
C LYS A 97 -14.45 14.39 -19.72
N GLU A 98 -13.34 14.83 -20.31
CA GLU A 98 -12.35 13.93 -20.91
C GLU A 98 -11.36 13.44 -19.85
N VAL A 99 -10.98 12.18 -19.96
CA VAL A 99 -9.99 11.53 -19.10
C VAL A 99 -9.07 10.70 -19.99
N LYS A 100 -7.77 10.95 -19.89
CA LYS A 100 -6.75 10.14 -20.56
C LYS A 100 -5.74 9.67 -19.53
N LEU A 101 -5.77 8.37 -19.24
CA LEU A 101 -4.84 7.72 -18.34
C LEU A 101 -4.03 6.64 -19.05
N GLU A 102 -2.78 6.53 -18.66
CA GLU A 102 -1.89 5.42 -18.96
C GLU A 102 -1.71 4.58 -17.68
N GLU A 103 -1.88 3.28 -17.79
CA GLU A 103 -1.57 2.34 -16.72
C GLU A 103 -0.05 2.13 -16.67
N LYS A 104 0.57 2.49 -15.55
CA LYS A 104 2.01 2.32 -15.32
C LYS A 104 2.29 1.04 -14.54
N LYS A 105 1.35 0.65 -13.68
CA LYS A 105 1.44 -0.55 -12.85
C LYS A 105 0.05 -1.12 -12.61
N ARG A 106 -0.07 -2.44 -12.75
CA ARG A 106 -1.29 -3.16 -12.38
C ARG A 106 -1.40 -3.31 -10.86
N VAL A 107 -2.53 -2.89 -10.30
CA VAL A 107 -2.88 -3.19 -8.90
C VAL A 107 -3.62 -4.51 -8.88
N SER A 108 -3.14 -5.46 -8.09
CA SER A 108 -3.90 -6.67 -7.77
C SER A 108 -4.06 -6.78 -6.26
N SER A 109 -5.32 -6.82 -5.83
CA SER A 109 -5.74 -7.18 -4.48
C SER A 109 -5.92 -8.69 -4.32
N GLU A 110 -5.61 -9.48 -5.36
CA GLU A 110 -5.77 -10.94 -5.38
C GLU A 110 -4.76 -11.58 -4.43
N THR A 111 -5.14 -11.66 -3.16
CA THR A 111 -4.52 -12.52 -2.18
C THR A 111 -5.55 -13.49 -1.64
N THR A 112 -5.12 -14.72 -1.39
CA THR A 112 -5.92 -15.67 -0.63
C THR A 112 -6.16 -15.11 0.77
N ILE A 113 -7.43 -15.12 1.18
CA ILE A 113 -7.83 -14.85 2.56
C ILE A 113 -7.98 -16.18 3.27
N PHE A 114 -7.01 -16.51 4.11
CA PHE A 114 -7.00 -17.75 4.88
C PHE A 114 -7.98 -17.71 6.05
N SER A 115 -8.54 -18.87 6.38
CA SER A 115 -9.24 -19.14 7.63
C SER A 115 -8.26 -19.28 8.80
N GLU A 116 -8.76 -19.18 10.03
CA GLU A 116 -7.94 -19.43 11.23
C GLU A 116 -7.29 -20.83 11.19
N ALA A 117 -8.03 -21.84 10.72
CA ALA A 117 -7.55 -23.22 10.64
C ALA A 117 -6.37 -23.37 9.65
N GLU A 118 -6.46 -22.74 8.47
CA GLU A 118 -5.39 -22.77 7.46
C GLU A 118 -4.14 -22.01 7.93
N ILE A 119 -4.33 -20.85 8.57
CA ILE A 119 -3.23 -20.09 9.18
C ILE A 119 -2.51 -20.95 10.22
N ARG A 120 -3.29 -21.57 11.12
CA ARG A 120 -2.76 -22.48 12.14
C ARG A 120 -1.99 -23.64 11.51
N GLN A 121 -2.56 -24.28 10.50
CA GLN A 121 -1.92 -25.40 9.81
C GLN A 121 -0.57 -24.99 9.21
N LYS A 122 -0.50 -23.83 8.56
CA LYS A 122 0.75 -23.29 8.00
C LYS A 122 1.81 -23.03 9.08
N ILE A 123 1.42 -22.48 10.23
CA ILE A 123 2.32 -22.26 11.36
C ILE A 123 2.85 -23.60 11.91
N GLU A 124 1.95 -24.57 12.14
CA GLU A 124 2.30 -25.88 12.69
C GLU A 124 3.17 -26.72 11.73
N ALA A 125 3.03 -26.50 10.42
CA ALA A 125 3.79 -27.18 9.38
C ALA A 125 5.27 -26.80 9.35
N MET A 126 5.68 -25.67 9.93
CA MET A 126 7.09 -25.27 10.04
C MET A 126 7.89 -26.28 10.87
N ARG A 127 9.00 -26.79 10.32
CA ARG A 127 9.84 -27.83 10.98
C ARG A 127 11.25 -27.35 11.30
N GLU A 128 11.78 -26.45 10.48
CA GLU A 128 13.17 -26.01 10.55
C GLU A 128 13.28 -24.79 11.47
N PRO A 129 14.15 -24.81 12.50
CA PRO A 129 14.40 -23.63 13.32
C PRO A 129 14.81 -22.44 12.45
N GLY A 130 14.19 -21.28 12.66
CA GLY A 130 14.36 -20.09 11.84
C GLY A 130 13.49 -20.02 10.57
N SER A 131 12.73 -21.06 10.24
CA SER A 131 11.77 -20.99 9.13
C SER A 131 10.65 -20.00 9.44
N THR A 132 10.14 -19.33 8.40
CA THR A 132 9.11 -18.31 8.53
C THR A 132 7.91 -18.58 7.63
N VAL A 133 6.72 -18.21 8.10
CA VAL A 133 5.53 -18.02 7.27
C VAL A 133 4.99 -16.61 7.51
N PHE A 134 4.33 -16.03 6.51
CA PHE A 134 3.72 -14.71 6.68
C PHE A 134 2.33 -14.62 6.07
N PHE A 135 1.57 -13.65 6.55
CA PHE A 135 0.19 -13.40 6.16
C PHE A 135 -0.03 -11.89 6.06
N TYR A 136 -0.55 -11.43 4.94
CA TYR A 136 -0.86 -10.01 4.75
C TYR A 136 -1.90 -9.54 5.77
N MET A 137 -1.86 -8.26 6.14
CA MET A 137 -2.78 -7.70 7.12
C MET A 137 -3.51 -6.46 6.58
N ASP A 138 -4.77 -6.29 6.98
CA ASP A 138 -5.60 -5.11 6.70
C ASP A 138 -5.61 -4.06 7.82
N ARG A 139 -5.03 -4.42 8.97
CA ARG A 139 -4.85 -3.58 10.15
C ARG A 139 -3.51 -3.88 10.81
N GLY A 140 -2.86 -2.89 11.41
CA GLY A 140 -1.57 -3.07 12.06
C GLY A 140 -0.72 -1.80 12.01
N GLY A 141 0.54 -1.93 12.43
CA GLY A 141 1.52 -0.83 12.44
C GLY A 141 2.52 -0.86 11.28
N ALA A 142 2.28 -1.69 10.26
CA ALA A 142 3.12 -1.82 9.07
C ALA A 142 2.33 -1.42 7.81
N HIS A 143 2.99 -1.38 6.66
CA HIS A 143 2.42 -0.87 5.43
C HIS A 143 2.70 -1.75 4.21
N GLY A 144 1.89 -1.58 3.16
CA GLY A 144 2.07 -2.23 1.86
C GLY A 144 1.48 -3.63 1.80
N GLY A 145 1.81 -4.33 0.72
CA GLY A 145 1.19 -5.62 0.38
C GLY A 145 -0.27 -5.49 -0.06
N PRO A 146 -0.91 -6.57 -0.51
CA PRO A 146 -2.27 -6.53 -1.08
C PRO A 146 -3.34 -6.10 -0.07
N LEU A 147 -3.10 -6.29 1.24
CA LEU A 147 -4.02 -5.87 2.30
C LEU A 147 -3.62 -4.53 2.96
N GLY A 148 -2.48 -3.94 2.58
CA GLY A 148 -2.15 -2.55 2.83
C GLY A 148 -1.53 -2.25 4.18
N MET A 149 -1.67 -3.16 5.16
CA MET A 149 -1.05 -3.00 6.47
C MET A 149 0.08 -4.00 6.71
N GLY A 150 0.86 -4.26 5.66
CA GLY A 150 2.04 -5.12 5.71
C GLY A 150 1.68 -6.59 5.91
N ALA A 151 2.49 -7.29 6.71
CA ALA A 151 2.27 -8.69 7.03
C ALA A 151 2.64 -9.04 8.47
N ALA A 152 1.91 -10.01 9.04
CA ALA A 152 2.34 -10.76 10.20
C ALA A 152 3.36 -11.80 9.74
N VAL A 153 4.54 -11.82 10.34
CA VAL A 153 5.58 -12.82 10.11
C VAL A 153 5.69 -13.69 11.35
N VAL A 154 5.54 -15.00 11.17
CA VAL A 154 5.70 -16.00 12.22
C VAL A 154 6.98 -16.78 11.94
N GLU A 155 7.92 -16.72 12.87
CA GLU A 155 9.19 -17.44 12.81
C GLU A 155 9.19 -18.57 13.84
N LEU A 156 9.54 -19.79 13.42
CA LEU A 156 9.85 -20.85 14.38
C LEU A 156 11.17 -20.51 15.09
N ASN A 157 11.13 -20.33 16.41
CA ASN A 157 12.27 -19.83 17.18
C ASN A 157 13.56 -20.63 16.87
N PRO A 158 14.64 -19.99 16.37
CA PRO A 158 15.90 -20.66 16.04
C PRO A 158 16.54 -21.40 17.22
N ASN A 159 16.35 -20.88 18.42
CA ASN A 159 16.90 -21.42 19.66
C ASN A 159 15.94 -22.42 20.33
N TYR A 160 15.00 -22.99 19.58
CA TYR A 160 14.04 -23.94 20.11
C TYR A 160 14.78 -25.18 20.69
N PRO A 161 14.70 -25.44 22.01
CA PRO A 161 15.33 -26.61 22.61
C PRO A 161 14.47 -27.83 22.23
N GLY A 162 14.83 -28.45 21.11
CA GLY A 162 14.08 -29.56 20.54
C GLY A 162 13.76 -30.62 21.59
N LYS A 163 12.47 -30.76 21.92
CA LYS A 163 11.75 -32.03 22.18
C LYS A 163 10.38 -31.92 22.86
N LYS A 164 9.93 -30.76 23.37
CA LYS A 164 8.61 -30.71 24.06
C LYS A 164 7.58 -29.70 23.54
N GLN A 165 7.95 -28.53 23.01
CA GLN A 165 6.94 -27.57 22.51
C GLN A 165 7.51 -26.48 21.60
N LYS A 166 7.16 -26.49 20.30
CA LYS A 166 7.55 -25.43 19.36
C LYS A 166 7.17 -24.05 19.91
N ARG A 167 8.08 -23.09 19.84
CA ARG A 167 7.84 -21.69 20.21
C ARG A 167 8.05 -20.81 18.99
N TYR A 168 7.14 -19.86 18.78
CA TYR A 168 7.12 -19.01 17.60
C TYR A 168 7.29 -17.56 18.00
N ASN A 169 8.14 -16.82 17.29
CA ASN A 169 8.21 -15.37 17.37
C ASN A 169 7.22 -14.77 16.36
N VAL A 170 6.48 -13.74 16.78
CA VAL A 170 5.53 -13.02 15.92
C VAL A 170 6.01 -11.60 15.70
N TYR A 171 6.11 -11.20 14.44
CA TYR A 171 6.54 -9.89 14.00
C TYR A 171 5.47 -9.25 13.11
N ILE A 172 5.55 -7.93 12.97
CA ILE A 172 4.90 -7.18 11.90
C ILE A 172 5.96 -6.54 11.01
N ALA A 173 5.79 -6.64 9.70
CA ALA A 173 6.74 -6.12 8.73
C ALA A 173 6.02 -5.39 7.59
N ASP A 174 6.67 -4.34 7.08
CA ASP A 174 6.26 -3.73 5.82
C ASP A 174 6.37 -4.75 4.68
N VAL A 175 5.53 -4.62 3.66
CA VAL A 175 5.56 -5.48 2.49
C VAL A 175 5.84 -4.65 1.25
N VAL A 176 6.90 -5.02 0.54
CA VAL A 176 7.28 -4.46 -0.77
C VAL A 176 7.39 -5.63 -1.74
N GLU A 177 6.84 -5.47 -2.95
CA GLU A 177 6.90 -6.51 -4.00
C GLU A 177 6.41 -7.89 -3.50
N MET A 178 5.33 -7.89 -2.72
CA MET A 178 4.70 -9.10 -2.16
C MET A 178 5.58 -9.87 -1.16
N GLN A 179 6.65 -9.26 -0.63
CA GLN A 179 7.50 -9.86 0.38
C GLN A 179 7.65 -8.95 1.61
N PRO A 180 7.64 -9.53 2.83
CA PRO A 180 8.03 -8.80 4.03
C PRO A 180 9.45 -8.25 3.91
N VAL A 181 9.65 -6.98 4.29
CA VAL A 181 10.95 -6.32 4.25
C VAL A 181 11.61 -6.36 5.62
N GLY A 182 12.83 -6.89 5.67
CA GLY A 182 13.58 -7.06 6.93
C GLY A 182 12.92 -8.06 7.88
N LYS A 183 13.31 -8.01 9.16
CA LYS A 183 12.74 -8.89 10.21
C LYS A 183 11.42 -8.38 10.78
N GLY A 184 11.06 -7.12 10.49
CA GLY A 184 9.93 -6.45 11.13
C GLY A 184 10.15 -6.14 12.61
N GLN A 185 9.11 -5.61 13.25
CA GLN A 185 9.06 -5.35 14.69
C GLN A 185 8.51 -6.59 15.40
N LYS A 186 9.29 -7.16 16.34
CA LYS A 186 8.79 -8.24 17.19
C LYS A 186 7.69 -7.70 18.08
N LEU A 187 6.53 -8.37 18.06
CA LEU A 187 5.41 -8.04 18.92
C LEU A 187 5.41 -8.90 20.18
N TRP A 188 5.48 -10.22 20.01
CA TRP A 188 5.42 -11.20 21.09
C TRP A 188 5.95 -12.56 20.63
N ASP A 189 5.97 -13.53 21.51
CA ASP A 189 6.20 -14.93 21.17
C ASP A 189 5.23 -15.84 21.93
N SER A 190 4.98 -17.02 21.37
CA SER A 190 4.04 -17.98 21.94
C SER A 190 4.33 -19.39 21.46
N ASP A 191 3.99 -20.36 22.29
CA ASP A 191 4.03 -21.80 22.03
C ASP A 191 2.64 -22.35 21.63
N LYS A 192 1.65 -21.47 21.46
CA LYS A 192 0.26 -21.80 21.12
C LYS A 192 -0.07 -21.29 19.71
N PRO A 193 0.08 -22.13 18.67
CA PRO A 193 -0.19 -21.72 17.28
C PRO A 193 -1.64 -21.30 17.06
N LYS A 194 -2.60 -21.80 17.85
CA LYS A 194 -4.01 -21.38 17.79
C LYS A 194 -4.19 -19.92 18.19
N GLU A 195 -3.51 -19.44 19.23
CA GLU A 195 -3.62 -18.04 19.66
C GLU A 195 -3.03 -17.09 18.61
N ILE A 196 -1.89 -17.48 18.03
CA ILE A 196 -1.25 -16.75 16.93
C ILE A 196 -2.18 -16.70 15.71
N ALA A 197 -2.72 -17.84 15.30
CA ALA A 197 -3.60 -17.94 14.13
C ALA A 197 -4.86 -17.09 14.28
N ARG A 198 -5.48 -17.11 15.47
CA ARG A 198 -6.65 -16.26 15.77
C ARG A 198 -6.30 -14.78 15.65
N TRP A 199 -5.20 -14.34 16.27
CA TRP A 199 -4.76 -12.94 16.20
C TRP A 199 -4.49 -12.48 14.76
N ILE A 200 -3.81 -13.31 13.96
CA ILE A 200 -3.58 -13.03 12.53
C ILE A 200 -4.92 -12.97 11.79
N LYS A 201 -5.82 -13.93 12.03
CA LYS A 201 -7.09 -14.01 11.30
C LYS A 201 -7.93 -12.76 11.49
N GLU A 202 -7.98 -12.23 12.70
CA GLU A 202 -8.70 -10.98 12.97
C GLU A 202 -8.18 -9.79 12.14
N ALA A 203 -6.93 -9.84 11.66
CA ALA A 203 -6.30 -8.83 10.81
C ALA A 203 -6.10 -9.28 9.34
N HIS A 204 -6.64 -10.42 8.93
CA HIS A 204 -6.41 -10.99 7.60
C HIS A 204 -7.74 -11.02 6.82
N HIS A 205 -8.16 -9.84 6.35
CA HIS A 205 -9.37 -9.63 5.57
C HIS A 205 -9.09 -8.75 4.35
N LYS A 206 -10.04 -8.66 3.42
CA LYS A 206 -9.94 -7.67 2.33
C LYS A 206 -9.95 -6.25 2.94
N ARG A 207 -9.28 -5.31 2.29
CA ARG A 207 -9.29 -3.89 2.68
C ARG A 207 -10.72 -3.33 2.56
N ILE A 208 -11.22 -2.65 3.60
CA ILE A 208 -12.57 -2.07 3.62
C ILE A 208 -12.60 -0.64 4.22
N TYR A 209 -11.45 0.02 4.38
CA TYR A 209 -11.38 1.32 5.07
C TYR A 209 -11.81 2.51 4.20
#